data_AF-A0A132PP34-F1
#
_entry.id   AF-A0A132PP34-F1
#
_cell.length_a   1.000
_cell.length_b   1.000
_cell.length_c   1.000
_cell.angle_alpha   90.00
_cell.angle_beta   90.00
_cell.angle_gamma   90.00
#
_symmetry.space_group_name_H-M   'P 1'
#
loop_
_entity.id
_entity.type
_entity.pdbx_description
1 polymer ?
#
loop_
_entity_poly.entity_id
_entity_poly.type
_entity_poly.pdbx_seq_one_letter_code
_entity_poly.pdbx_strand_id
1 'polypeptide(L)'
;MAQLRSFIFIDRLQPQTMSYLGTWIKGALPRADMAAQIIEVAPGLDIEGVTDVALKHAEVKAGILVVERQFGYLEFHGETGAVKAAADAALDFLGGDPDAAVRPTVLASRIISSIDHQHAFLINRNKIGSMVLPGESLFVLEVQPASYAILATNEAEKAADIKVVDFRMIGATGRVYLSGAEADVRQAAEAAQDALAVLQGVR
;
A
#
# COMPACT_ATOMS: atom_id res chain seq x y z
N MET A 1 0.75 -24.33 6.66
CA MET A 1 1.09 -23.41 5.56
C MET A 1 0.51 -22.05 5.90
N ALA A 2 1.30 -21.00 5.74
CA ALA A 2 0.81 -19.64 5.91
C ALA A 2 -0.30 -19.37 4.90
N GLN A 3 -1.37 -18.71 5.33
CA GLN A 3 -2.35 -18.12 4.44
C GLN A 3 -1.75 -16.86 3.82
N LEU A 4 -1.75 -16.80 2.49
CA LEU A 4 -1.46 -15.59 1.73
C LEU A 4 -2.64 -14.62 1.88
N ARG A 5 -2.42 -13.48 2.52
CA ARG A 5 -3.46 -12.45 2.71
C ARG A 5 -3.43 -11.42 1.59
N SER A 6 -2.25 -10.94 1.24
CA SER A 6 -2.07 -9.95 0.18
C SER A 6 -0.83 -10.30 -0.63
N PHE A 7 -0.93 -10.18 -1.96
CA PHE A 7 0.18 -10.32 -2.89
C PHE A 7 0.04 -9.24 -3.96
N ILE A 8 0.71 -8.10 -3.73
CA ILE A 8 0.47 -6.86 -4.47
C ILE A 8 1.75 -6.48 -5.21
N PHE A 9 1.66 -6.47 -6.53
CA PHE A 9 2.71 -5.96 -7.39
C PHE A 9 2.40 -4.51 -7.79
N ILE A 10 3.36 -3.62 -7.60
CA ILE A 10 3.35 -2.25 -8.10
C ILE A 10 4.43 -2.12 -9.16
N ASP A 11 4.04 -1.82 -10.39
CA ASP A 11 4.95 -1.66 -11.53
C ASP A 11 5.89 -0.48 -11.35
N ARG A 12 5.39 0.60 -10.74
CA ARG A 12 6.12 1.81 -10.45
C ARG A 12 5.54 2.54 -9.24
N LEU A 13 6.36 2.70 -8.21
CA LEU A 13 6.02 3.55 -7.08
C LEU A 13 5.91 5.02 -7.53
N GLN A 14 4.76 5.64 -7.29
CA GLN A 14 4.55 7.05 -7.55
C GLN A 14 5.37 7.91 -6.57
N PRO A 15 5.78 9.14 -6.95
CA PRO A 15 6.76 9.92 -6.19
C PRO A 15 6.40 10.18 -4.71
N GLN A 16 5.16 10.57 -4.41
CA GLN A 16 4.70 10.81 -3.04
C GLN A 16 4.48 9.51 -2.29
N THR A 17 3.94 8.47 -2.92
CA THR A 17 3.79 7.14 -2.33
C THR A 17 5.14 6.57 -1.93
N MET A 18 6.14 6.63 -2.82
CA MET A 18 7.53 6.28 -2.55
C MET A 18 8.12 7.11 -1.39
N SER A 19 7.96 8.43 -1.43
CA SER A 19 8.52 9.33 -0.42
C SER A 19 7.89 9.10 0.95
N TYR A 20 6.58 8.87 0.99
CA TYR A 20 5.85 8.51 2.20
C TYR A 20 6.38 7.19 2.75
N LEU A 21 6.48 6.15 1.92
CA LEU A 21 7.02 4.84 2.31
C LEU A 21 8.42 5.02 2.93
N GLY A 22 9.30 5.74 2.23
CA GLY A 22 10.66 6.05 2.69
C GLY A 22 10.75 6.80 4.03
N THR A 23 9.68 7.46 4.49
CA THR A 23 9.67 8.20 5.75
C THR A 23 9.70 7.30 6.99
N TRP A 24 9.13 6.10 6.92
CA TRP A 24 8.93 5.25 8.11
C TRP A 24 9.51 3.84 8.01
N ILE A 25 9.80 3.34 6.81
CA ILE A 25 10.41 2.03 6.64
C ILE A 25 11.80 1.96 7.30
N LYS A 26 12.17 0.75 7.75
CA LYS A 26 13.43 0.51 8.49
C LYS A 26 14.46 -0.29 7.69
N GLY A 27 14.11 -0.71 6.48
CA GLY A 27 15.01 -1.39 5.55
C GLY A 27 15.70 -0.43 4.57
N ALA A 28 15.99 -0.93 3.39
CA ALA A 28 16.51 -0.12 2.29
C ALA A 28 15.44 0.84 1.78
N LEU A 29 15.86 2.06 1.39
CA LEU A 29 14.93 3.07 0.89
C LEU A 29 14.69 2.89 -0.61
N PRO A 30 13.43 2.96 -1.09
CA PRO A 30 13.13 2.91 -2.52
C PRO A 30 13.70 4.12 -3.26
N ARG A 31 13.78 4.01 -4.58
CA ARG A 31 14.18 5.07 -5.50
C ARG A 31 13.09 5.26 -6.55
N ALA A 32 13.16 6.41 -7.22
CA ALA A 32 12.24 6.74 -8.29
C ALA A 32 12.22 5.62 -9.34
N ASP A 33 11.04 5.41 -9.92
CA ASP A 33 10.78 4.43 -10.96
C ASP A 33 11.00 2.95 -10.58
N MET A 34 11.22 2.62 -9.31
CA MET A 34 11.32 1.23 -8.86
C MET A 34 9.94 0.55 -8.83
N ALA A 35 9.93 -0.73 -9.22
CA ALA A 35 8.83 -1.63 -8.93
C ALA A 35 8.91 -2.08 -7.47
N ALA A 36 7.77 -2.49 -6.91
CA ALA A 36 7.69 -3.02 -5.55
C ALA A 36 6.74 -4.21 -5.47
N GLN A 37 7.06 -5.15 -4.58
CA GLN A 37 6.20 -6.25 -4.20
C GLN A 37 5.88 -6.14 -2.72
N ILE A 38 4.61 -6.30 -2.39
CA ILE A 38 4.11 -6.34 -1.02
C ILE A 38 3.48 -7.71 -0.78
N ILE A 39 3.89 -8.37 0.30
CA ILE A 39 3.39 -9.68 0.70
C ILE A 39 2.91 -9.60 2.16
N GLU A 40 1.70 -10.07 2.40
CA GLU A 40 1.11 -10.20 3.74
C GLU A 40 0.72 -11.66 3.97
N VAL A 41 1.11 -12.22 5.12
CA VAL A 41 0.82 -13.62 5.47
C VAL A 41 0.26 -13.77 6.88
N ALA A 42 -0.41 -14.89 7.13
CA ALA A 42 -0.83 -15.34 8.46
C ALA A 42 -0.57 -16.84 8.64
N PRO A 43 0.06 -17.31 9.73
CA PRO A 43 0.55 -16.56 10.88
C PRO A 43 1.73 -15.63 10.53
N GLY A 44 1.90 -14.57 11.31
CA GLY A 44 2.86 -13.53 10.95
C GLY A 44 4.33 -13.95 10.91
N LEU A 45 4.74 -14.95 11.69
CA LEU A 45 6.14 -15.40 11.73
C LEU A 45 6.60 -16.07 10.44
N ASP A 46 5.67 -16.58 9.62
CA ASP A 46 6.00 -17.27 8.37
C ASP A 46 6.62 -16.31 7.35
N ILE A 47 6.46 -14.99 7.52
CA ILE A 47 7.08 -13.98 6.66
C ILE A 47 8.62 -14.00 6.70
N GLU A 48 9.22 -14.50 7.78
CA GLU A 48 10.68 -14.58 7.92
C GLU A 48 11.28 -15.51 6.86
N GLY A 49 10.66 -16.68 6.65
CA GLY A 49 11.09 -17.63 5.61
C GLY A 49 10.87 -17.09 4.19
N VAL A 50 9.72 -16.44 3.96
CA VAL A 50 9.41 -15.74 2.70
C VAL A 50 10.49 -14.71 2.38
N THR A 51 10.90 -13.93 3.39
CA THR A 51 11.92 -12.88 3.25
C THR A 51 13.28 -13.47 2.88
N ASP A 52 13.72 -14.52 3.57
CA ASP A 52 14.99 -15.19 3.29
C ASP A 52 15.05 -15.73 1.85
N VAL A 53 13.96 -16.32 1.36
CA VAL A 53 13.86 -16.82 -0.02
C VAL A 53 13.90 -15.68 -1.03
N ALA A 54 13.08 -14.64 -0.85
CA ALA A 54 13.00 -13.51 -1.78
C ALA A 54 14.37 -12.83 -1.95
N LEU A 55 15.07 -12.56 -0.85
CA LEU A 55 16.36 -11.86 -0.84
C LEU A 55 17.52 -12.69 -1.42
N LYS A 56 17.44 -14.03 -1.37
CA LYS A 56 18.44 -14.93 -1.98
C LYS A 56 18.21 -15.15 -3.47
N HIS A 57 16.97 -15.01 -3.94
CA HIS A 57 16.60 -15.40 -5.30
C HIS A 57 16.97 -14.34 -6.34
N ALA A 58 16.75 -13.05 -6.05
CA ALA A 58 17.07 -11.96 -6.96
C ALA A 58 17.63 -10.75 -6.22
N GLU A 59 18.30 -9.86 -6.97
CA GLU A 59 18.87 -8.62 -6.42
C GLU A 59 17.78 -7.56 -6.17
N VAL A 60 17.01 -7.77 -5.11
CA VAL A 60 16.02 -6.82 -4.59
C VAL A 60 16.48 -6.20 -3.28
N LYS A 61 15.83 -5.12 -2.88
CA LYS A 61 16.09 -4.44 -1.61
C LYS A 61 14.82 -4.47 -0.77
N ALA A 62 14.87 -5.09 0.41
CA ALA A 62 13.73 -5.10 1.33
C ALA A 62 13.63 -3.77 2.09
N GLY A 63 12.47 -3.12 2.01
CA GLY A 63 12.14 -1.92 2.78
C GLY A 63 11.37 -2.25 4.07
N ILE A 64 10.44 -3.21 4.02
CA ILE A 64 9.61 -3.63 5.16
C ILE A 64 9.87 -5.09 5.48
N LEU A 65 10.15 -5.37 6.75
CA LEU A 65 9.96 -6.67 7.40
C LEU A 65 9.33 -6.41 8.76
N VAL A 66 8.05 -6.75 8.91
CA VAL A 66 7.30 -6.52 10.14
C VAL A 66 6.48 -7.74 10.49
N VAL A 67 6.65 -8.22 11.72
CA VAL A 67 5.76 -9.21 12.35
C VAL A 67 4.88 -8.46 13.35
N GLU A 68 3.60 -8.34 13.04
CA GLU A 68 2.57 -7.78 13.92
C GLU A 68 1.95 -8.93 14.75
N ARG A 69 1.02 -8.63 15.65
CA ARG A 69 0.29 -9.60 16.48
C ARG A 69 -0.32 -10.76 15.69
N GLN A 70 -0.90 -10.50 14.51
CA GLN A 70 -1.57 -11.55 13.72
C GLN A 70 -0.90 -11.85 12.38
N PHE A 71 -0.23 -10.85 11.79
CA PHE A 71 0.17 -10.87 10.39
C PHE A 71 1.63 -10.49 10.21
N GLY A 72 2.23 -10.97 9.14
CA GLY A 72 3.60 -10.69 8.74
C GLY A 72 3.60 -9.96 7.42
N TYR A 73 4.46 -8.96 7.28
CA TYR A 73 4.52 -8.06 6.13
C TYR A 73 5.94 -7.99 5.59
N LEU A 74 6.06 -8.16 4.28
CA LEU A 74 7.28 -7.96 3.53
C LEU A 74 7.01 -6.96 2.42
N GLU A 75 7.90 -5.99 2.26
CA GLU A 75 8.00 -5.18 1.06
C GLU A 75 9.44 -5.21 0.57
N PHE A 76 9.60 -5.42 -0.73
CA PHE A 76 10.86 -5.25 -1.42
C PHE A 76 10.67 -4.58 -2.76
N HIS A 77 11.69 -3.84 -3.19
CA HIS A 77 11.67 -3.03 -4.39
C HIS A 77 12.98 -3.16 -5.17
N GLY A 78 12.92 -2.76 -6.44
CA GLY A 78 14.05 -2.81 -7.35
C GLY A 78 13.66 -2.73 -8.82
N GLU A 79 14.49 -3.33 -9.68
CA GLU A 79 14.20 -3.50 -11.10
C GLU A 79 13.02 -4.48 -11.27
N THR A 80 12.13 -4.20 -12.24
CA THR A 80 10.86 -4.91 -12.44
C THR A 80 11.05 -6.43 -12.58
N GLY A 81 12.02 -6.87 -13.39
CA GLY A 81 12.33 -8.29 -13.57
C GLY A 81 12.80 -8.95 -12.29
N ALA A 82 13.72 -8.33 -11.57
CA ALA A 82 14.22 -8.84 -10.28
C ALA A 82 13.10 -8.94 -9.22
N VAL A 83 12.23 -7.93 -9.13
CA VAL A 83 11.09 -7.93 -8.20
C VAL A 83 10.13 -9.07 -8.52
N LYS A 84 9.76 -9.26 -9.80
CA LYS A 84 8.89 -10.38 -10.19
C LYS A 84 9.52 -11.74 -9.89
N ALA A 85 10.81 -11.93 -10.22
CA ALA A 85 11.51 -13.17 -9.94
C ALA A 85 11.57 -13.50 -8.44
N ALA A 86 11.86 -12.51 -7.58
CA ALA A 86 11.83 -12.69 -6.13
C ALA A 86 10.42 -12.99 -5.60
N ALA A 87 9.40 -12.35 -6.17
CA ALA A 87 8.00 -12.56 -5.80
C ALA A 87 7.52 -13.98 -6.15
N ASP A 88 7.85 -14.46 -7.35
CA ASP A 88 7.52 -15.82 -7.80
C ASP A 88 8.17 -16.86 -6.88
N ALA A 89 9.47 -16.69 -6.55
CA ALA A 89 10.17 -17.59 -5.63
C ALA A 89 9.58 -17.60 -4.21
N ALA A 90 9.18 -16.43 -3.71
CA ALA A 90 8.52 -16.29 -2.42
C ALA A 90 7.15 -16.98 -2.40
N LEU A 91 6.41 -16.91 -3.51
CA LEU A 91 5.10 -17.53 -3.67
C LEU A 91 5.19 -19.05 -3.80
N ASP A 92 6.15 -19.55 -4.57
CA ASP A 92 6.48 -20.98 -4.66
C ASP A 92 6.82 -21.56 -3.30
N PHE A 93 7.60 -20.83 -2.48
CA PHE A 93 7.94 -21.24 -1.13
C PHE A 93 6.72 -21.37 -0.21
N LEU A 94 5.73 -20.48 -0.37
CA LEU A 94 4.46 -20.56 0.34
C LEU A 94 3.57 -21.72 -0.15
N GLY A 95 3.92 -22.35 -1.28
CA GLY A 95 3.07 -23.31 -1.99
C GLY A 95 1.77 -22.67 -2.47
N GLY A 96 1.81 -21.36 -2.73
CA GLY A 96 0.64 -20.54 -3.02
C GLY A 96 0.42 -20.29 -4.51
N ASP A 97 -0.79 -19.89 -4.83
CA ASP A 97 -1.19 -19.30 -6.11
C ASP A 97 -1.42 -17.80 -5.84
N PRO A 98 -0.98 -16.86 -6.70
CA PRO A 98 -1.24 -15.44 -6.46
C PRO A 98 -2.75 -15.15 -6.30
N ASP A 99 -3.60 -15.90 -7.02
CA ASP A 99 -5.06 -15.77 -6.98
C ASP A 99 -5.67 -16.32 -5.67
N ALA A 100 -4.88 -17.00 -4.85
CA ALA A 100 -5.28 -17.43 -3.50
C ALA A 100 -5.20 -16.30 -2.46
N ALA A 101 -4.63 -15.14 -2.81
CA ALA A 101 -4.62 -13.98 -1.94
C ALA A 101 -6.06 -13.54 -1.59
N VAL A 102 -6.26 -13.07 -0.36
CA VAL A 102 -7.56 -12.58 0.07
C VAL A 102 -7.90 -11.32 -0.73
N ARG A 103 -9.04 -11.36 -1.44
CA ARG A 103 -9.53 -10.22 -2.22
C ARG A 103 -9.76 -9.01 -1.30
N PRO A 104 -9.38 -7.80 -1.73
CA PRO A 104 -9.61 -6.61 -0.92
C PRO A 104 -11.11 -6.39 -0.70
N THR A 105 -11.49 -5.85 0.45
CA THR A 105 -12.85 -5.44 0.78
C THR A 105 -12.80 -4.01 1.27
N VAL A 106 -13.52 -3.11 0.59
CA VAL A 106 -13.66 -1.72 1.01
C VAL A 106 -14.66 -1.66 2.16
N LEU A 107 -14.19 -1.28 3.34
CA LEU A 107 -15.00 -1.15 4.55
C LEU A 107 -15.65 0.23 4.65
N ALA A 108 -14.94 1.27 4.20
CA ALA A 108 -15.46 2.63 4.13
C ALA A 108 -14.75 3.42 3.01
N SER A 109 -15.50 4.26 2.29
CA SER A 109 -14.97 5.18 1.28
C SER A 109 -15.79 6.47 1.31
N ARG A 110 -15.15 7.61 1.59
CA ARG A 110 -15.84 8.91 1.75
C ARG A 110 -14.97 10.05 1.23
N ILE A 111 -15.63 11.03 0.62
CA ILE A 111 -15.06 12.35 0.31
C ILE A 111 -15.72 13.37 1.23
N ILE A 112 -14.90 14.19 1.87
CA ILE A 112 -15.31 15.26 2.77
C ILE A 112 -14.81 16.56 2.14
N SER A 113 -15.72 17.30 1.51
CA SER A 113 -15.40 18.57 0.86
C SER A 113 -15.10 19.67 1.88
N SER A 114 -14.16 20.55 1.53
CA SER A 114 -13.86 21.79 2.25
C SER A 114 -13.72 21.59 3.77
N ILE A 115 -12.74 20.79 4.19
CA ILE A 115 -12.58 20.42 5.59
C ILE A 115 -12.33 21.64 6.48
N ASP A 116 -12.89 21.59 7.69
CA ASP A 116 -12.72 22.60 8.73
C ASP A 116 -11.25 22.74 9.19
N HIS A 117 -10.90 23.91 9.72
CA HIS A 117 -9.55 24.20 10.18
C HIS A 117 -9.09 23.32 11.34
N GLN A 118 -9.98 23.02 12.30
CA GLN A 118 -9.68 22.18 13.44
C GLN A 118 -9.55 20.72 12.99
N HIS A 119 -10.37 20.29 12.04
CA HIS A 119 -10.26 18.97 11.42
C HIS A 119 -8.90 18.79 10.72
N ALA A 120 -8.51 19.74 9.86
CA ALA A 120 -7.20 19.73 9.19
C ALA A 120 -6.05 19.70 10.21
N PHE A 121 -6.13 20.50 11.27
CA PHE A 121 -5.14 20.54 12.33
C PHE A 121 -4.96 19.18 13.04
N LEU A 122 -6.07 18.50 13.38
CA LEU A 122 -6.04 17.20 14.03
C LEU A 122 -5.45 16.10 13.13
N ILE A 123 -5.78 16.10 11.83
CA ILE A 123 -5.17 15.18 10.85
C ILE A 123 -3.65 15.43 10.78
N ASN A 124 -3.25 16.70 10.67
CA ASN A 124 -1.85 17.08 10.52
C ASN A 124 -0.96 16.70 11.72
N ARG A 125 -1.53 16.50 12.90
CA ARG A 125 -0.83 16.02 14.11
C ARG A 125 -0.53 14.53 14.10
N ASN A 126 -1.23 13.75 13.28
CA ASN A 126 -1.15 12.28 13.26
C ASN A 126 -0.57 11.71 11.96
N LYS A 127 -0.53 12.50 10.89
CA LYS A 127 -0.01 12.08 9.59
C LYS A 127 1.50 11.85 9.60
N ILE A 128 1.98 11.07 8.63
CA ILE A 128 3.40 10.96 8.30
C ILE A 128 3.74 11.67 6.97
N GLY A 129 2.76 11.84 6.08
CA GLY A 129 2.94 12.43 4.76
C GLY A 129 2.73 13.95 4.70
N SER A 130 2.12 14.39 3.60
CA SER A 130 1.89 15.81 3.28
C SER A 130 0.83 16.47 4.14
N MET A 131 0.95 17.78 4.39
CA MET A 131 -0.07 18.53 5.11
C MET A 131 -1.37 18.68 4.30
N VAL A 132 -2.49 18.42 4.96
CA VAL A 132 -3.82 18.84 4.48
C VAL A 132 -4.11 20.25 4.97
N LEU A 133 -4.69 21.09 4.11
CA LEU A 133 -5.02 22.47 4.45
C LEU A 133 -6.53 22.67 4.67
N PRO A 134 -6.94 23.63 5.51
CA PRO A 134 -8.36 24.00 5.64
C PRO A 134 -8.95 24.39 4.28
N GLY A 135 -10.17 23.96 4.00
CA GLY A 135 -10.83 24.19 2.72
C GLY A 135 -10.48 23.20 1.59
N GLU A 136 -9.47 22.35 1.78
CA GLU A 136 -9.23 21.23 0.85
C GLU A 136 -10.32 20.16 0.99
N SER A 137 -10.50 19.38 -0.08
CA SER A 137 -11.27 18.15 0.01
C SER A 137 -10.39 17.01 0.52
N LEU A 138 -10.96 16.13 1.32
CA LEU A 138 -10.30 14.97 1.89
C LEU A 138 -10.97 13.69 1.42
N PHE A 139 -10.22 12.78 0.83
CA PHE A 139 -10.65 11.41 0.59
C PHE A 139 -10.11 10.50 1.71
N VAL A 140 -11.01 9.70 2.28
CA VAL A 140 -10.68 8.67 3.26
C VAL A 140 -11.21 7.31 2.82
N LEU A 141 -10.35 6.30 2.94
CA LEU A 141 -10.64 4.91 2.58
C LEU A 141 -10.19 4.00 3.71
N GLU A 142 -11.01 3.02 4.05
CA GLU A 142 -10.64 1.88 4.90
C GLU A 142 -10.84 0.58 4.11
N VAL A 143 -9.80 -0.25 4.08
CA VAL A 143 -9.74 -1.48 3.27
C VAL A 143 -9.20 -2.65 4.09
N GLN A 144 -9.61 -3.85 3.77
CA GLN A 144 -9.07 -5.08 4.34
C GLN A 144 -8.78 -6.10 3.23
N PRO A 145 -7.65 -6.83 3.23
CA PRO A 145 -6.46 -6.69 4.07
C PRO A 145 -5.78 -5.31 4.05
N ALA A 146 -4.93 -5.04 5.05
CA ALA A 146 -4.37 -3.70 5.23
C ALA A 146 -3.39 -3.29 4.13
N SER A 147 -2.63 -4.26 3.60
CA SER A 147 -1.60 -4.01 2.60
C SER A 147 -2.14 -3.33 1.34
N TYR A 148 -3.41 -3.56 0.98
CA TYR A 148 -4.05 -2.94 -0.19
C TYR A 148 -4.16 -1.41 -0.13
N ALA A 149 -3.93 -0.79 1.04
CA ALA A 149 -3.87 0.66 1.16
C ALA A 149 -2.77 1.29 0.29
N ILE A 150 -1.61 0.62 0.12
CA ILE A 150 -0.52 1.15 -0.73
C ILE A 150 -0.90 1.13 -2.20
N LEU A 151 -1.57 0.06 -2.68
CA LEU A 151 -2.04 -0.04 -4.06
C LEU A 151 -3.05 1.07 -4.37
N ALA A 152 -4.05 1.23 -3.49
CA ALA A 152 -5.06 2.27 -3.64
C ALA A 152 -4.44 3.68 -3.67
N THR A 153 -3.42 3.93 -2.84
CA THR A 153 -2.69 5.20 -2.82
C THR A 153 -1.90 5.43 -4.11
N ASN A 154 -1.17 4.41 -4.57
CA ASN A 154 -0.32 4.50 -5.75
C ASN A 154 -1.15 4.78 -7.02
N GLU A 155 -2.26 4.08 -7.20
CA GLU A 155 -3.14 4.29 -8.36
C GLU A 155 -3.90 5.62 -8.28
N ALA A 156 -4.25 6.09 -7.08
CA ALA A 156 -4.83 7.41 -6.90
C ALA A 156 -3.85 8.54 -7.29
N GLU A 157 -2.61 8.46 -6.80
CA GLU A 157 -1.57 9.44 -7.14
C GLU A 157 -1.24 9.42 -8.64
N LYS A 158 -1.26 8.23 -9.27
CA LYS A 158 -1.05 8.09 -10.72
C LYS A 158 -2.14 8.77 -11.55
N ALA A 159 -3.36 8.86 -11.00
CA ALA A 159 -4.53 9.35 -11.73
C ALA A 159 -4.81 10.84 -11.55
N ALA A 160 -4.35 11.48 -10.47
CA ALA A 160 -4.73 12.85 -10.14
C ALA A 160 -3.66 13.61 -9.35
N ASP A 161 -3.69 14.94 -9.43
CA ASP A 161 -2.81 15.82 -8.65
C ASP A 161 -3.34 15.99 -7.22
N ILE A 162 -3.03 15.01 -6.37
CA ILE A 162 -3.43 14.98 -4.96
C ILE A 162 -2.22 14.99 -4.03
N LYS A 163 -2.46 15.23 -2.75
CA LYS A 163 -1.49 15.07 -1.67
C LYS A 163 -1.69 13.74 -0.99
N VAL A 164 -0.63 12.95 -0.88
CA VAL A 164 -0.61 11.76 -0.02
C VAL A 164 -0.41 12.23 1.43
N VAL A 165 -1.50 12.29 2.19
CA VAL A 165 -1.49 12.77 3.59
C VAL A 165 -1.05 11.65 4.52
N ASP A 166 -1.70 10.49 4.44
CA ASP A 166 -1.37 9.31 5.24
C ASP A 166 -1.83 8.04 4.53
N PHE A 167 -1.05 6.96 4.59
CA PHE A 167 -1.58 5.63 4.37
C PHE A 167 -0.97 4.61 5.32
N ARG A 168 -1.82 3.76 5.89
CA ARG A 168 -1.42 2.73 6.84
C ARG A 168 -1.72 1.39 6.22
N MET A 169 -0.66 0.63 6.00
CA MET A 169 -0.71 -0.67 5.33
C MET A 169 -0.38 -1.85 6.27
N ILE A 170 -0.20 -1.58 7.56
CA ILE A 170 0.11 -2.58 8.60
C ILE A 170 -1.03 -2.59 9.62
N GLY A 171 -1.59 -3.75 9.89
CA GLY A 171 -2.64 -3.97 10.90
C GLY A 171 -3.84 -4.76 10.36
N ALA A 172 -4.93 -4.77 11.12
CA ALA A 172 -6.15 -5.50 10.72
C ALA A 172 -6.85 -4.90 9.50
N THR A 173 -6.84 -3.56 9.39
CA THR A 173 -7.39 -2.78 8.28
C THR A 173 -6.38 -1.72 7.86
N GLY A 174 -6.37 -1.43 6.57
CA GLY A 174 -5.56 -0.38 5.96
C GLY A 174 -6.37 0.89 5.82
N ARG A 175 -5.70 2.03 5.90
CA ARG A 175 -6.35 3.35 5.78
C ARG A 175 -5.60 4.22 4.79
N VAL A 176 -6.32 5.03 4.02
CA VAL A 176 -5.75 6.02 3.10
C VAL A 176 -6.40 7.37 3.36
N TYR A 177 -5.59 8.42 3.37
CA TYR A 177 -5.97 9.82 3.48
C TYR A 177 -5.29 10.59 2.36
N LEU A 178 -6.08 11.13 1.42
CA LEU A 178 -5.60 11.99 0.33
C LEU A 178 -6.30 13.34 0.41
N SER A 179 -5.61 14.42 0.06
CA SER A 179 -6.22 15.75 0.00
C SER A 179 -5.87 16.53 -1.26
N GLY A 180 -6.66 17.55 -1.59
CA GLY A 180 -6.44 18.40 -2.75
C GLY A 180 -7.68 19.18 -3.15
N ALA A 181 -7.69 19.65 -4.40
CA ALA A 181 -8.88 20.23 -5.00
C ALA A 181 -9.96 19.15 -5.17
N GLU A 182 -11.24 19.54 -5.10
CA GLU A 182 -12.33 18.56 -5.06
C GLU A 182 -12.38 17.65 -6.30
N ALA A 183 -12.10 18.20 -7.48
CA ALA A 183 -12.08 17.43 -8.73
C ALA A 183 -10.99 16.35 -8.72
N ASP A 184 -9.76 16.72 -8.34
CA ASP A 184 -8.63 15.78 -8.26
C ASP A 184 -8.86 14.70 -7.21
N VAL A 185 -9.43 15.08 -6.05
CA VAL A 185 -9.77 14.13 -4.98
C VAL A 185 -10.86 13.14 -5.42
N ARG A 186 -11.84 13.56 -6.22
CA ARG A 186 -12.85 12.66 -6.80
C ARG A 186 -12.22 11.68 -7.79
N GLN A 187 -11.38 12.16 -8.68
CA GLN A 187 -10.67 11.32 -9.65
C GLN A 187 -9.74 10.31 -8.96
N ALA A 188 -8.99 10.75 -7.95
CA ALA A 188 -8.16 9.89 -7.11
C ALA A 188 -8.98 8.81 -6.38
N ALA A 189 -10.14 9.18 -5.84
CA ALA A 189 -11.03 8.25 -5.14
C ALA A 189 -11.61 7.18 -6.08
N GLU A 190 -11.93 7.54 -7.32
CA GLU A 190 -12.37 6.61 -8.37
C GLU A 190 -11.25 5.65 -8.73
N ALA A 191 -10.05 6.15 -9.04
CA ALA A 191 -8.89 5.33 -9.40
C ALA A 191 -8.49 4.35 -8.28
N ALA A 192 -8.49 4.80 -7.02
CA ALA A 192 -8.25 3.94 -5.86
C ALA A 192 -9.27 2.80 -5.76
N GLN A 193 -10.55 3.10 -5.93
CA GLN A 193 -11.61 2.09 -5.82
C GLN A 193 -11.59 1.12 -6.99
N ASP A 194 -11.31 1.61 -8.18
CA ASP A 194 -11.23 0.81 -9.40
C ASP A 194 -10.09 -0.19 -9.33
N ALA A 195 -8.90 0.23 -8.86
CA ALA A 195 -7.76 -0.65 -8.64
C ALA A 195 -8.09 -1.81 -7.68
N LEU A 196 -8.86 -1.53 -6.62
CA LEU A 196 -9.32 -2.56 -5.68
C LEU A 196 -10.41 -3.45 -6.27
N ALA A 197 -11.34 -2.89 -7.05
CA ALA A 197 -12.45 -3.62 -7.66
C ALA A 197 -11.98 -4.63 -8.72
N VAL A 198 -10.92 -4.32 -9.46
CA VAL A 198 -10.27 -5.24 -10.41
C VAL A 198 -9.81 -6.52 -9.69
N LEU A 199 -9.17 -6.38 -8.53
CA LEU A 199 -8.71 -7.52 -7.72
C LEU A 199 -9.87 -8.28 -7.05
N GLN A 200 -11.02 -7.63 -6.84
CA GLN A 200 -12.24 -8.31 -6.40
C GLN A 200 -12.88 -9.15 -7.50
N GLY A 201 -12.52 -8.95 -8.77
CA GLY A 201 -13.20 -9.55 -9.93
C GLY A 201 -14.61 -8.99 -10.15
N VAL A 202 -14.84 -7.73 -9.76
CA VAL A 202 -16.17 -7.06 -9.84
C VAL A 202 -16.25 -6.07 -11.02
N ARG A 203 -15.15 -5.90 -11.78
CA ARG A 203 -15.09 -5.11 -13.01
C ARG A 203 -14.22 -5.77 -14.06
#